data_AF-A0A2U3AKL3-F1
#
_entry.id   AF-A0A2U3AKL3-F1
#
_cell.length_a   1.000
_cell.length_b   1.000
_cell.length_c   1.000
_cell.angle_alpha   90.00
_cell.angle_beta   90.00
_cell.angle_gamma   90.00
#
_symmetry.space_group_name_H-M   'P 1'
#
loop_
_entity.id
_entity.type
_entity.pdbx_description
1 polymer ?
#
loop_
_entity_poly.entity_id
_entity_poly.type
_entity_poly.pdbx_seq_one_letter_code
_entity_poly.pdbx_strand_id
1 'polypeptide(L)'
;MDAANSNMLMDAADSVLTNAEAMQKGASIGKKAMDHFTRYSASVHSFSVYTYMDADFEKVKQLSEFQQAIDAYTEHYVALRNLIDVKVNQKEAMADFQHLQQALAELKKGIANF
;
A
#
# COMPACT_ATOMS: atom_id res chain seq x y z
N MET A 1 -0.62 -22.32 5.10
CA MET A 1 -0.29 -20.97 5.56
C MET A 1 -0.18 -20.92 7.08
N ASP A 2 0.92 -20.39 7.59
CA ASP A 2 1.13 -20.19 9.03
C ASP A 2 0.35 -18.97 9.55
N ALA A 3 -0.38 -19.12 10.66
CA ALA A 3 -1.24 -18.06 11.19
C ALA A 3 -0.47 -16.81 11.66
N ALA A 4 0.75 -16.98 12.17
CA ALA A 4 1.56 -15.83 12.58
C ALA A 4 2.05 -15.05 11.34
N ASN A 5 2.49 -15.75 10.30
CA ASN A 5 2.87 -15.13 9.03
C ASN A 5 1.68 -14.39 8.38
N SER A 6 0.49 -15.01 8.34
CA SER A 6 -0.72 -14.38 7.81
C SER A 6 -1.08 -13.10 8.55
N ASN A 7 -1.00 -13.11 9.89
CA ASN A 7 -1.28 -11.92 10.70
C ASN A 7 -0.28 -10.79 10.41
N MET A 8 1.02 -11.09 10.36
CA MET A 8 2.03 -10.09 10.03
C MET A 8 1.82 -9.47 8.64
N LEU A 9 1.47 -10.29 7.65
CA LEU A 9 1.14 -9.82 6.30
C LEU A 9 -0.08 -8.89 6.32
N MET A 10 -1.16 -9.27 7.02
CA MET A 10 -2.37 -8.46 7.11
C MET A 10 -2.16 -7.14 7.84
N ASP A 11 -1.41 -7.15 8.96
CA ASP A 11 -1.07 -5.94 9.69
C ASP A 11 -0.26 -4.97 8.83
N ALA A 12 0.68 -5.48 8.03
CA ALA A 12 1.43 -4.65 7.08
C ALA A 12 0.56 -4.12 5.94
N ALA A 13 -0.36 -4.93 5.41
CA ALA A 13 -1.30 -4.51 4.38
C ALA A 13 -2.26 -3.39 4.89
N ASP A 14 -2.74 -3.49 6.12
CA ASP A 14 -3.52 -2.44 6.78
C ASP A 14 -2.70 -1.17 7.02
N SER A 15 -1.40 -1.31 7.33
CA SER A 15 -0.47 -0.19 7.46
C SER A 15 -0.23 0.52 6.12
N VAL A 16 -0.15 -0.21 5.01
CA VAL A 16 -0.10 0.38 3.65
C VAL A 16 -1.31 1.27 3.42
N LEU A 17 -2.51 0.76 3.65
CA LEU A 17 -3.73 1.53 3.40
C LEU A 17 -3.86 2.74 4.34
N THR A 18 -3.53 2.58 5.62
CA THR A 18 -3.54 3.68 6.60
C THR A 18 -2.64 4.84 6.17
N ASN A 19 -1.44 4.52 5.68
CA ASN A 19 -0.50 5.55 5.22
C ASN A 19 -0.90 6.13 3.85
N ALA A 20 -1.51 5.34 2.96
CA ALA A 20 -2.10 5.84 1.72
C ALA A 20 -3.24 6.83 2.01
N GLU A 21 -4.11 6.54 2.98
CA GLU A 21 -5.18 7.46 3.39
C GLU A 21 -4.62 8.79 3.93
N ALA A 22 -3.54 8.72 4.72
CA ALA A 22 -2.85 9.91 5.21
C ALA A 22 -2.26 10.75 4.07
N MET A 23 -1.73 10.13 3.01
CA MET A 23 -1.31 10.84 1.79
C MET A 23 -2.49 11.45 1.04
N GLN A 24 -3.57 10.69 0.88
CA GLN A 24 -4.76 11.10 0.13
C GLN A 24 -5.47 12.31 0.77
N LYS A 25 -5.49 12.38 2.10
CA LYS A 25 -6.15 13.45 2.88
C LYS A 25 -5.17 14.53 3.38
N GLY A 26 -3.87 14.29 3.27
CA GLY A 26 -2.82 15.11 3.85
C GLY A 26 -2.40 16.29 2.98
N ALA A 27 -1.20 16.81 3.26
CA ALA A 27 -0.61 17.88 2.46
C ALA A 27 -0.26 17.39 1.04
N SER A 28 -0.53 18.21 0.04
CA SER A 28 -0.26 17.91 -1.38
C SER A 28 1.09 18.44 -1.89
N ILE A 29 1.88 19.11 -1.05
CA ILE A 29 3.20 19.66 -1.40
C ILE A 29 4.03 19.86 -0.13
N GLY A 30 5.36 19.96 -0.29
CA GLY A 30 6.28 20.36 0.76
C GLY A 30 6.66 19.22 1.69
N LYS A 31 7.37 19.56 2.76
CA LYS A 31 7.92 18.59 3.72
C LYS A 31 6.88 17.59 4.24
N LYS A 32 5.65 18.05 4.55
CA LYS A 32 4.59 17.18 5.06
C LYS A 32 4.17 16.13 4.02
N ALA A 33 4.04 16.50 2.74
CA ALA A 33 3.72 15.56 1.68
C ALA A 33 4.82 14.49 1.53
N MET A 34 6.09 14.93 1.55
CA MET A 34 7.25 14.03 1.51
C MET A 34 7.34 13.11 2.73
N ASP A 35 7.06 13.62 3.93
CA ASP A 35 7.02 12.83 5.17
C ASP A 35 5.92 11.75 5.09
N HIS A 36 4.73 12.09 4.56
CA HIS A 36 3.66 11.12 4.34
C HIS A 36 4.06 10.03 3.32
N PHE A 37 4.63 10.44 2.18
CA PHE A 37 5.12 9.51 1.17
C PHE A 37 6.23 8.59 1.69
N THR A 38 7.11 9.10 2.55
CA THR A 38 8.18 8.30 3.19
C THR A 38 7.59 7.22 4.08
N ARG A 39 6.58 7.55 4.91
CA ARG A 39 5.91 6.57 5.78
C ARG A 39 5.15 5.52 4.99
N TYR A 40 4.47 5.92 3.93
CA TYR A 40 3.83 5.00 3.00
C TYR A 40 4.84 4.08 2.30
N SER A 41 5.95 4.62 1.80
CA SER A 41 7.00 3.81 1.18
C SER A 41 7.59 2.79 2.15
N ALA A 42 7.74 3.16 3.42
CA ALA A 42 8.20 2.25 4.47
C ALA A 42 7.19 1.13 4.75
N SER A 43 5.87 1.42 4.79
CA SER A 43 4.86 0.38 4.98
C SER A 43 4.75 -0.56 3.78
N VAL A 44 4.87 -0.04 2.55
CA VAL A 44 4.96 -0.87 1.33
C VAL A 44 6.16 -1.80 1.38
N HIS A 45 7.32 -1.31 1.82
CA HIS A 45 8.50 -2.14 1.97
C HIS A 45 8.30 -3.26 2.99
N SER A 46 7.77 -2.95 4.19
CA SER A 46 7.46 -3.97 5.20
C SER A 46 6.48 -5.03 4.69
N PHE A 47 5.42 -4.60 4.00
CA PHE A 47 4.47 -5.52 3.38
C PHE A 47 5.15 -6.44 2.37
N SER A 48 6.00 -5.90 1.48
CA SER A 48 6.76 -6.70 0.51
C SER A 48 7.69 -7.71 1.18
N VAL A 49 8.35 -7.37 2.29
CA VAL A 49 9.18 -8.33 3.03
C VAL A 49 8.34 -9.49 3.55
N TYR A 50 7.15 -9.21 4.10
CA TYR A 50 6.27 -10.24 4.63
C TYR A 50 5.67 -11.15 3.57
N THR A 51 5.58 -10.72 2.29
CA THR A 51 5.17 -11.63 1.21
C THR A 51 6.14 -12.78 0.98
N TYR A 52 7.40 -12.68 1.44
CA TYR A 52 8.41 -13.72 1.30
C TYR A 52 8.52 -14.64 2.52
N MET A 53 7.74 -14.41 3.58
CA MET A 53 7.83 -15.21 4.82
C MET A 53 7.13 -16.58 4.73
N ASP A 54 6.20 -16.75 3.79
CA ASP A 54 5.49 -18.00 3.53
C ASP A 54 5.33 -18.21 2.03
N ALA A 55 5.80 -19.35 1.50
CA ALA A 55 5.70 -19.67 0.08
C ALA A 55 4.25 -19.90 -0.38
N ASP A 56 3.32 -20.20 0.53
CA ASP A 56 1.89 -20.32 0.19
C ASP A 56 1.28 -18.99 -0.26
N PHE A 57 1.87 -17.85 0.12
CA PHE A 57 1.42 -16.52 -0.33
C PHE A 57 1.47 -16.35 -1.85
N GLU A 58 2.41 -17.02 -2.53
CA GLU A 58 2.51 -16.98 -4.00
C GLU A 58 1.26 -17.57 -4.70
N LYS A 59 0.49 -18.41 -3.99
CA LYS A 59 -0.74 -19.03 -4.51
C LYS A 59 -1.97 -18.13 -4.34
N VAL A 60 -1.86 -17.06 -3.56
CA VAL A 60 -2.97 -16.15 -3.25
C VAL A 60 -3.05 -15.10 -4.35
N LYS A 61 -3.93 -15.31 -5.34
CA LYS A 61 -4.13 -14.37 -6.46
C LYS A 61 -4.34 -12.92 -5.98
N GLN A 62 -5.13 -12.73 -4.93
CA GLN A 62 -5.45 -11.42 -4.38
C GLN A 62 -4.24 -10.68 -3.83
N LEU A 63 -3.15 -11.39 -3.49
CA LEU A 63 -1.89 -10.76 -3.08
C LEU A 63 -1.26 -9.99 -4.24
N SER A 64 -1.19 -10.62 -5.41
CA SER A 64 -0.68 -9.98 -6.63
C SER A 64 -1.56 -8.80 -7.08
N GLU A 65 -2.87 -8.92 -6.92
CA GLU A 65 -3.82 -7.83 -7.22
C GLU A 65 -3.62 -6.64 -6.27
N PHE A 66 -3.39 -6.90 -4.97
CA PHE A 66 -3.08 -5.83 -4.02
C PHE A 66 -1.72 -5.18 -4.27
N GLN A 67 -0.70 -5.95 -4.66
CA GLN A 67 0.59 -5.40 -5.08
C GLN A 67 0.47 -4.48 -6.30
N GLN A 68 -0.32 -4.87 -7.31
CA GLN A 68 -0.58 -4.03 -8.49
C GLN A 68 -1.32 -2.74 -8.11
N ALA A 69 -2.27 -2.81 -7.19
CA ALA A 69 -2.98 -1.63 -6.70
C ALA A 69 -2.06 -0.68 -5.91
N ILE A 70 -1.09 -1.21 -5.16
CA ILE A 70 -0.04 -0.41 -4.50
C ILE A 70 0.79 0.34 -5.55
N ASP A 71 1.25 -0.35 -6.59
CA ASP A 71 2.09 0.24 -7.63
C ASP A 71 1.36 1.36 -8.37
N ALA A 72 0.10 1.11 -8.77
CA ALA A 72 -0.75 2.10 -9.44
C ALA A 72 -0.95 3.36 -8.56
N TYR A 73 -1.26 3.19 -7.28
CA TYR A 73 -1.41 4.32 -6.36
C TYR A 73 -0.09 5.07 -6.14
N THR A 74 1.04 4.35 -6.05
CA THR A 74 2.37 4.93 -5.80
C THR A 74 2.81 5.88 -6.91
N GLU A 75 2.46 5.59 -8.16
CA GLU A 75 2.88 6.37 -9.32
C GLU A 75 2.48 7.85 -9.22
N HIS A 76 1.32 8.16 -8.62
CA HIS A 76 0.85 9.53 -8.40
C HIS A 76 1.75 10.37 -7.48
N TYR A 77 2.61 9.72 -6.69
CA TYR A 77 3.38 10.34 -5.63
C TYR A 77 4.90 10.10 -5.75
N VAL A 78 5.35 9.31 -6.73
CA VAL A 78 6.77 8.89 -6.86
C VAL A 78 7.74 10.08 -6.94
N ALA A 79 7.30 11.21 -7.50
CA ALA A 79 8.10 12.43 -7.58
C ALA A 79 8.48 13.00 -6.19
N LEU A 80 7.64 12.79 -5.16
CA LEU A 80 7.92 13.21 -3.78
C LEU A 80 9.12 12.48 -3.17
N ARG A 81 9.60 11.39 -3.78
CA ARG A 81 10.83 10.71 -3.34
C ARG A 81 12.04 11.66 -3.35
N ASN A 82 12.10 12.56 -4.33
CA ASN A 82 13.28 13.38 -4.58
C ASN A 82 12.96 14.88 -4.62
N LEU A 83 11.69 15.28 -4.75
CA LEU A 83 11.29 16.67 -5.01
C LEU A 83 10.29 17.15 -3.97
N ILE A 84 10.74 18.04 -3.08
CA ILE A 84 9.91 18.61 -2.00
C ILE A 84 8.86 19.60 -2.52
N ASP A 85 9.15 20.29 -3.62
CA ASP A 85 8.30 21.35 -4.18
C ASP A 85 7.31 20.86 -5.24
N VAL A 86 7.25 19.54 -5.47
CA VAL A 86 6.24 18.96 -6.37
C VAL A 86 4.88 18.92 -5.67
N LYS A 87 3.89 19.50 -6.35
CA LYS A 87 2.50 19.38 -5.95
C LYS A 87 1.88 18.13 -6.54
N VAL A 88 1.47 17.19 -5.70
CA VAL A 88 0.76 15.97 -6.12
C VAL A 88 -0.73 16.24 -6.32
N ASN A 89 -1.32 15.55 -7.29
CA ASN A 89 -2.74 15.65 -7.59
C ASN A 89 -3.53 14.53 -6.92
N GLN A 90 -3.91 14.74 -5.66
CA GLN A 90 -4.71 13.78 -4.90
C GLN A 90 -6.05 13.44 -5.57
N LYS A 91 -6.61 14.33 -6.42
CA LYS A 91 -7.86 14.02 -7.13
C LYS A 91 -7.67 12.94 -8.19
N GLU A 92 -6.56 12.98 -8.92
CA GLU A 92 -6.21 11.95 -9.91
C GLU A 92 -5.91 10.61 -9.23
N ALA A 93 -5.27 10.64 -8.05
CA ALA A 93 -4.99 9.44 -7.26
C ALA A 93 -6.22 8.78 -6.62
N MET A 94 -7.40 9.43 -6.64
CA MET A 94 -8.58 8.95 -5.90
C MET A 94 -9.10 7.60 -6.42
N ALA A 95 -9.10 7.40 -7.73
CA ALA A 95 -9.57 6.15 -8.32
C ALA A 95 -8.68 4.97 -7.89
N ASP A 96 -7.36 5.16 -7.95
CA ASP A 96 -6.40 4.12 -7.53
C ASP A 96 -6.39 3.93 -6.02
N PHE A 97 -6.68 4.97 -5.23
CA PHE A 97 -6.89 4.83 -3.79
C PHE A 97 -8.11 3.94 -3.46
N GLN A 98 -9.22 4.14 -4.16
CA GLN A 98 -10.42 3.31 -4.00
C GLN A 98 -10.16 1.88 -4.46
N HIS A 99 -9.40 1.71 -5.54
CA HIS A 99 -8.98 0.38 -6.01
C HIS A 99 -8.09 -0.32 -4.98
N LEU A 100 -7.14 0.39 -4.37
CA LEU A 100 -6.29 -0.12 -3.29
C LEU A 100 -7.11 -0.57 -2.07
N GLN A 101 -8.14 0.19 -1.68
CA GLN A 101 -9.07 -0.19 -0.61
C GLN A 101 -9.83 -1.49 -0.95
N GLN A 102 -10.32 -1.62 -2.18
CA GLN A 102 -11.03 -2.80 -2.65
C GLN A 102 -10.10 -4.01 -2.70
N ALA A 103 -8.89 -3.86 -3.24
CA ALA A 103 -7.91 -4.92 -3.33
C ALA A 103 -7.48 -5.44 -1.94
N LEU A 104 -7.36 -4.56 -0.93
CA LEU A 104 -7.13 -5.00 0.45
C LEU A 104 -8.30 -5.84 0.99
N ALA A 105 -9.54 -5.42 0.73
CA ALA A 105 -10.72 -6.17 1.17
C ALA A 105 -10.77 -7.57 0.54
N GLU A 106 -10.43 -7.69 -0.74
CA GLU A 106 -10.33 -8.98 -1.43
C GLU A 106 -9.15 -9.81 -0.92
N LEU A 107 -7.99 -9.21 -0.65
CA LEU A 107 -6.86 -9.90 -0.03
C LEU A 107 -7.23 -10.52 1.32
N LYS A 108 -7.92 -9.77 2.19
CA LYS A 108 -8.41 -10.28 3.48
C LYS A 108 -9.29 -11.52 3.32
N LYS A 109 -10.17 -11.53 2.31
CA LYS A 109 -10.99 -12.71 1.99
C LYS A 109 -10.14 -13.86 1.45
N GLY A 110 -9.17 -13.56 0.58
CA GLY A 110 -8.27 -14.55 0.00
C GLY A 110 -7.49 -15.30 1.07
N ILE A 111 -6.88 -14.57 2.00
CA ILE A 111 -6.08 -15.14 3.10
C ILE A 111 -6.94 -15.91 4.10
N ALA A 112 -8.17 -15.44 4.39
CA ALA A 112 -9.07 -16.13 5.32
C ALA A 112 -9.62 -17.48 4.80
N ASN A 113 -9.55 -17.73 3.48
CA ASN A 113 -10.08 -18.92 2.84
C ASN A 113 -9.01 -19.99 2.53
N PHE A 114 -7.78 -19.80 2.99
CA PHE A 114 -6.65 -20.73 2.87
C PHE A 114 -6.29 -21.33 4.23
#